data_AF-A0A552Z7K6-F1
#
_entry.id   AF-A0A552Z7K6-F1
#
_cell.length_a   1.000
_cell.length_b   1.000
_cell.length_c   1.000
_cell.angle_alpha   90.00
_cell.angle_beta   90.00
_cell.angle_gamma   90.00
#
_symmetry.space_group_name_H-M   'P 1'
#
loop_
_entity.id
_entity.type
_entity.pdbx_description
1 polymer ?
#
loop_
_entity_poly.entity_id
_entity_poly.type
_entity_poly.pdbx_seq_one_letter_code
_entity_poly.pdbx_strand_id
1 'polypeptide(L)'
;MEKYFMSLATIYSLMGTLITINTLLALVTIFRKPRSIASIFAWSMFLFFLPGVGFLGYLFLGRGLDRTTTNRFEEENKYNLSILAQRVRENNEKFEPKEMAPHERLLKRYFNNMERTPLCRGNKVNFYLNGEDKFSALFDDIKNAKDNIHVEYYAFFNDKIGTAFRDHLIEKAKEGVEVRVVYDPWGGKTRKDFFKPLEEAGGKVTAFITSRNTLTKTRLNYHLHRKIVVIDGQIGWTGGFNVGDQYIYNSKKFGFWRDTHGRIVGTAAFGLQETFIRDWNVSVRDPNDKLEREDSYFVVPEEEGNIDIQIVANGPESDNKTLRTGFIKMIMDAEDYIWLQSPYLIPDDSMITALVAAANSGVDVRIMIPNMPDHPFIFRATQYYANYLHKHGVKIYNYTNGFIHSKTLVMDGKLGVFGTTNQDIRSYELNFEISAFCYDETVAKEMSRTFEGDLRNSKLLTDEEISQQSTWLKIKQNFSRLLSPIL
;
A
#
# COMPACT_ATOMS: atom_id res chain seq x y z
N MET A 1 -5.98 14.56 -64.13
CA MET A 1 -5.73 14.24 -62.70
C MET A 1 -6.81 14.89 -61.85
N GLU A 2 -8.06 14.45 -62.01
CA GLU A 2 -9.19 14.89 -61.20
C GLU A 2 -9.92 13.64 -60.74
N LYS A 3 -9.65 13.16 -59.52
CA LYS A 3 -10.60 12.33 -58.77
C LYS A 3 -10.13 12.13 -57.35
N TYR A 4 -11.09 12.23 -56.43
CA TYR A 4 -11.03 12.00 -54.98
C TYR A 4 -10.79 13.21 -54.07
N PHE A 5 -11.36 14.38 -54.37
CA PHE A 5 -11.83 15.24 -53.28
C PHE A 5 -13.23 14.78 -52.86
N MET A 6 -13.33 14.18 -51.66
CA MET A 6 -14.63 13.97 -51.01
C MET A 6 -15.35 15.33 -50.90
N SER A 7 -16.65 15.35 -51.21
CA SER A 7 -17.42 16.58 -51.04
C SER A 7 -17.41 17.01 -49.56
N LEU A 8 -17.40 18.32 -49.29
CA LEU A 8 -17.50 18.85 -47.92
C LEU A 8 -18.69 18.24 -47.17
N ALA A 9 -19.84 18.04 -47.85
CA ALA A 9 -21.01 17.38 -47.29
C ALA A 9 -20.74 15.92 -46.86
N THR A 10 -19.97 15.17 -47.66
CA THR A 10 -19.55 13.80 -47.31
C THR A 10 -18.64 13.79 -46.09
N ILE A 11 -17.70 14.74 -46.00
CA ILE A 11 -16.79 14.86 -44.84
C ILE A 11 -17.58 15.22 -43.57
N TYR A 12 -18.48 16.20 -43.63
CA TYR A 12 -19.34 16.58 -42.50
C TYR A 12 -20.24 15.43 -42.04
N SER A 13 -20.86 14.72 -42.98
CA SER A 13 -21.68 13.55 -42.65
C SER A 13 -20.85 12.46 -41.97
N LEU A 14 -19.66 12.15 -42.49
CA LEU A 14 -18.77 11.14 -41.92
C LEU A 14 -18.31 11.54 -40.50
N MET A 15 -17.92 12.80 -40.31
CA MET A 15 -17.55 13.32 -38.98
C MET A 15 -18.71 13.28 -38.00
N GLY A 16 -19.92 13.67 -38.44
CA GLY A 16 -21.13 13.61 -37.62
C GLY A 16 -21.49 12.17 -37.21
N THR A 17 -21.39 11.22 -38.13
CA THR A 17 -21.58 9.79 -37.83
C THR A 17 -20.54 9.28 -36.84
N LEU A 18 -19.26 9.62 -37.02
CA LEU A 18 -18.18 9.21 -36.09
C LEU A 18 -18.38 9.77 -34.68
N ILE A 19 -18.74 11.06 -34.56
CA ILE A 19 -19.03 11.68 -33.26
C ILE A 19 -20.25 11.03 -32.61
N THR A 20 -21.30 10.75 -33.38
CA THR A 20 -22.52 10.09 -32.87
C THR A 20 -22.19 8.69 -32.33
N ILE A 21 -21.45 7.88 -33.10
CA ILE A 21 -21.00 6.55 -32.68
C ILE A 21 -20.12 6.64 -31.43
N ASN A 22 -19.16 7.56 -31.39
CA ASN A 22 -18.28 7.78 -30.23
C ASN A 22 -19.10 8.13 -28.98
N THR A 23 -20.08 9.03 -29.09
CA THR A 23 -20.95 9.45 -27.98
C THR A 23 -21.80 8.29 -27.47
N LEU A 24 -22.43 7.51 -28.36
CA LEU A 24 -23.21 6.33 -27.96
C LEU A 24 -22.34 5.29 -27.25
N LEU A 25 -21.16 4.99 -27.81
CA LEU A 25 -20.20 4.07 -27.17
C LEU A 25 -19.73 4.62 -25.82
N ALA A 26 -19.54 5.93 -25.68
CA ALA A 26 -19.07 6.56 -24.46
C ALA A 26 -20.14 6.45 -23.36
N LEU A 27 -21.40 6.74 -23.68
CA LEU A 27 -22.54 6.56 -22.76
C LEU A 27 -22.63 5.11 -22.28
N VAL A 28 -22.62 4.14 -23.21
CA VAL A 28 -22.64 2.72 -22.85
C VAL A 28 -21.44 2.38 -21.95
N THR A 29 -20.25 2.87 -22.27
CA THR A 29 -19.02 2.57 -21.53
C THR A 29 -19.02 3.11 -20.11
N ILE A 30 -19.50 4.33 -19.92
CA ILE A 30 -19.51 5.03 -18.63
C ILE A 30 -20.55 4.43 -17.69
N PHE A 31 -21.76 4.16 -18.19
CA PHE A 31 -22.88 3.68 -17.38
C PHE A 31 -22.93 2.15 -17.23
N ARG A 32 -22.03 1.40 -17.88
CA ARG A 32 -21.99 -0.08 -17.76
C ARG A 32 -21.68 -0.59 -16.35
N LYS A 33 -20.95 0.19 -15.55
CA LYS A 33 -20.52 -0.22 -14.20
C LYS A 33 -20.74 0.93 -13.22
N PRO A 34 -21.14 0.64 -11.97
CA PRO A 34 -21.16 1.63 -10.90
C PRO A 34 -19.77 2.25 -10.73
N ARG A 35 -19.73 3.57 -10.59
CA ARG A 35 -18.52 4.37 -10.40
C ARG A 35 -18.87 5.58 -9.54
N SER A 36 -17.87 6.20 -8.93
CA SER A 36 -18.08 7.51 -8.31
C SER A 36 -18.54 8.52 -9.37
N ILE A 37 -19.44 9.44 -8.97
CA ILE A 37 -19.99 10.47 -9.85
C ILE A 37 -18.85 11.30 -10.47
N ALA A 38 -17.82 11.63 -9.67
CA ALA A 38 -16.62 12.31 -10.15
C ALA A 38 -15.93 11.55 -11.29
N SER A 39 -15.79 10.22 -11.17
CA SER A 39 -15.21 9.38 -12.23
C SER A 39 -16.08 9.36 -13.49
N ILE A 40 -17.40 9.32 -13.34
CA ILE A 40 -18.35 9.39 -14.46
C ILE A 40 -18.14 10.69 -15.23
N PHE A 41 -18.10 11.83 -14.55
CA PHE A 41 -17.85 13.13 -15.20
C PHE A 41 -16.47 13.19 -15.84
N ALA A 42 -15.41 12.77 -15.15
CA ALA A 42 -14.05 12.79 -15.69
C ALA A 42 -13.94 11.96 -16.99
N TRP A 43 -14.48 10.74 -16.99
CA TRP A 43 -14.49 9.90 -18.19
C TRP A 43 -15.44 10.40 -19.27
N SER A 44 -16.56 11.03 -18.90
CA SER A 44 -17.45 11.71 -19.86
C SER A 44 -16.70 12.81 -20.60
N MET A 45 -15.96 13.66 -19.88
CA MET A 45 -15.17 14.71 -20.51
C MET A 45 -14.13 14.12 -21.47
N PHE A 46 -13.38 13.12 -21.04
CA PHE A 46 -12.33 12.53 -21.88
C PHE A 46 -12.90 11.81 -23.12
N LEU A 47 -14.01 11.08 -22.96
CA LEU A 47 -14.62 10.30 -24.04
C LEU A 47 -15.40 11.17 -25.03
N PHE A 48 -16.05 12.25 -24.59
CA PHE A 48 -16.81 13.14 -25.47
C PHE A 48 -15.92 14.16 -26.19
N PHE A 49 -14.96 14.78 -25.49
CA PHE A 49 -14.15 15.85 -26.07
C PHE A 49 -12.93 15.37 -26.86
N LEU A 50 -12.52 14.10 -26.70
CA LEU A 50 -11.42 13.51 -27.45
C LEU A 50 -11.87 12.19 -28.12
N PRO A 51 -12.65 12.24 -29.22
CA PRO A 51 -13.12 11.02 -29.89
C PRO A 51 -11.97 10.07 -30.26
N GLY A 52 -12.14 8.78 -29.97
CA GLY A 52 -11.11 7.74 -30.18
C GLY A 52 -9.96 7.76 -29.15
N VAL A 53 -9.28 8.89 -28.96
CA VAL A 53 -8.22 9.05 -27.94
C VAL A 53 -8.77 8.83 -26.53
N GLY A 54 -9.99 9.31 -26.31
CA GLY A 54 -10.79 9.10 -25.11
C GLY A 54 -10.89 7.63 -24.71
N PHE A 55 -11.20 6.80 -25.71
CA PHE A 55 -11.28 5.36 -25.56
C PHE A 55 -9.93 4.72 -25.30
N LEU A 56 -8.85 5.17 -25.95
CA LEU A 56 -7.50 4.70 -25.65
C LEU A 56 -7.14 4.99 -24.18
N GLY A 57 -7.35 6.21 -23.69
CA GLY A 57 -7.11 6.53 -22.28
C GLY A 57 -7.99 5.70 -21.33
N TYR A 58 -9.28 5.54 -21.66
CA TYR A 58 -10.19 4.70 -20.88
C TYR A 58 -9.76 3.24 -20.85
N LEU A 59 -9.25 2.71 -21.98
CA LEU A 59 -8.77 1.35 -22.06
C LEU A 59 -7.69 1.11 -21.02
N PHE A 60 -6.70 2.01 -20.91
CA PHE A 60 -5.51 1.87 -20.04
C PHE A 60 -5.71 2.26 -18.57
N LEU A 61 -6.52 3.30 -18.31
CA LEU A 61 -6.63 3.92 -16.98
C LEU A 61 -8.05 3.87 -16.42
N GLY A 62 -9.06 3.73 -17.28
CA GLY A 62 -10.47 3.83 -16.89
C GLY A 62 -11.13 2.51 -16.58
N ARG A 63 -10.53 1.37 -16.93
CA ARG A 63 -11.09 0.05 -16.64
C ARG A 63 -10.76 -0.37 -15.20
N GLY A 64 -11.76 -0.92 -14.51
CA GLY A 64 -11.63 -1.54 -13.18
C GLY A 64 -10.66 -2.73 -13.15
N LEU A 65 -10.67 -3.59 -12.13
CA LEU A 65 -10.10 -4.94 -12.26
C LEU A 65 -10.90 -5.79 -13.27
N ASP A 66 -10.25 -6.76 -13.95
CA ASP A 66 -10.95 -7.71 -14.81
C ASP A 66 -11.66 -8.76 -13.98
N ARG A 67 -12.77 -9.27 -14.50
CA ARG A 67 -13.58 -10.27 -13.80
C ARG A 67 -12.79 -11.56 -13.55
N THR A 68 -11.83 -11.91 -14.41
CA THR A 68 -11.01 -13.11 -14.20
C THR A 68 -10.05 -12.95 -13.02
N THR A 69 -9.43 -11.78 -12.86
CA THR A 69 -8.60 -11.43 -11.70
C THR A 69 -9.46 -11.37 -10.43
N THR A 70 -10.60 -10.68 -10.46
CA THR A 70 -11.53 -10.66 -9.32
C THR A 70 -11.99 -12.07 -8.94
N ASN A 71 -12.39 -12.90 -9.91
CA ASN A 71 -12.82 -14.28 -9.64
C ASN A 71 -11.70 -15.12 -9.03
N ARG A 72 -10.44 -14.95 -9.46
CA ARG A 72 -9.29 -15.64 -8.85
C ARG A 72 -9.13 -15.28 -7.37
N PHE A 73 -9.28 -14.01 -7.02
CA PHE A 73 -9.29 -13.58 -5.62
C PHE A 73 -10.53 -14.09 -4.86
N GLU A 74 -11.72 -14.05 -5.47
CA GLU A 74 -12.94 -14.62 -4.87
C GLU A 74 -12.77 -16.13 -4.60
N GLU A 75 -12.09 -16.88 -5.47
CA GLU A 75 -11.76 -18.29 -5.27
C GLU A 75 -10.79 -18.50 -4.12
N GLU A 76 -9.70 -17.73 -4.05
CA GLU A 76 -8.78 -17.81 -2.91
C GLU A 76 -9.46 -17.41 -1.59
N ASN A 77 -10.37 -16.44 -1.61
CA ASN A 77 -11.14 -16.00 -0.44
C ASN A 77 -12.18 -17.05 0.04
N LYS A 78 -12.53 -18.05 -0.79
CA LYS A 78 -13.38 -19.17 -0.38
C LYS A 78 -12.63 -20.20 0.46
N TYR A 79 -11.30 -20.20 0.43
CA TYR A 79 -10.53 -21.13 1.26
C TYR A 79 -10.87 -20.90 2.72
N ASN A 80 -11.04 -22.02 3.43
CA ASN A 80 -11.48 -21.97 4.80
C ASN A 80 -10.31 -21.53 5.70
N LEU A 81 -10.30 -20.24 6.05
CA LEU A 81 -9.38 -19.67 7.03
C LEU A 81 -9.59 -20.25 8.44
N SER A 82 -10.50 -21.21 8.65
CA SER A 82 -10.73 -21.84 9.95
C SER A 82 -9.49 -22.48 10.53
N ILE A 83 -8.60 -23.06 9.70
CA ILE A 83 -7.37 -23.71 10.17
C ILE A 83 -6.41 -22.66 10.74
N LEU A 84 -6.15 -21.60 9.97
CA LEU A 84 -5.36 -20.46 10.44
C LEU A 84 -5.98 -19.84 11.70
N ALA A 85 -7.28 -19.55 11.65
CA ALA A 85 -7.98 -18.96 12.78
C ALA A 85 -8.00 -19.90 14.00
N GLN A 86 -7.99 -21.21 13.80
CA GLN A 86 -7.88 -22.21 14.87
C GLN A 86 -6.49 -22.17 15.49
N ARG A 87 -5.42 -22.23 14.70
CA ARG A 87 -4.04 -22.12 15.20
C ARG A 87 -3.82 -20.84 16.00
N VAL A 88 -4.34 -19.71 15.49
CA VAL A 88 -4.28 -18.43 16.22
C VAL A 88 -5.08 -18.50 17.52
N ARG A 89 -6.29 -19.10 17.52
CA ARG A 89 -7.08 -19.29 18.75
C ARG A 89 -6.34 -20.14 19.77
N GLU A 90 -5.83 -21.31 19.37
CA GLU A 90 -5.08 -22.22 20.23
C GLU A 90 -3.83 -21.54 20.81
N ASN A 91 -3.09 -20.78 20.00
CA ASN A 91 -1.98 -19.99 20.51
C ASN A 91 -2.44 -18.91 21.50
N ASN A 92 -3.55 -18.23 21.22
CA ASN A 92 -4.06 -17.16 22.09
C ASN A 92 -4.51 -17.66 23.46
N GLU A 93 -4.87 -18.95 23.60
CA GLU A 93 -5.25 -19.56 24.89
C GLU A 93 -4.07 -19.63 25.87
N LYS A 94 -2.82 -19.56 25.38
CA LYS A 94 -1.62 -19.48 26.22
C LYS A 94 -1.44 -18.12 26.92
N PHE A 95 -2.10 -17.08 26.42
CA PHE A 95 -1.91 -15.70 26.87
C PHE A 95 -3.17 -15.18 27.56
N GLU A 96 -2.97 -14.56 28.73
CA GLU A 96 -4.05 -13.87 29.41
C GLU A 96 -4.61 -12.73 28.53
N PRO A 97 -5.95 -12.58 28.43
CA PRO A 97 -6.53 -11.46 27.73
C PRO A 97 -6.10 -10.13 28.33
N LYS A 98 -5.42 -9.31 27.54
CA LYS A 98 -5.16 -7.91 27.89
C LYS A 98 -6.47 -7.16 28.05
N GLU A 99 -6.50 -6.26 29.03
CA GLU A 99 -7.54 -5.26 29.12
C GLU A 99 -7.45 -4.34 27.90
N MET A 100 -8.58 -4.13 27.24
CA MET A 100 -8.69 -3.29 26.05
C MET A 100 -9.74 -2.23 26.31
N ALA A 101 -9.40 -0.98 26.00
CA ALA A 101 -10.34 0.12 26.02
C ALA A 101 -11.54 -0.18 25.09
N PRO A 102 -12.71 0.43 25.33
CA PRO A 102 -13.90 0.21 24.50
C PRO A 102 -13.63 0.39 22.99
N HIS A 103 -12.87 1.42 22.60
CA HIS A 103 -12.53 1.67 21.20
C HIS A 103 -11.66 0.57 20.60
N GLU A 104 -10.64 0.08 21.32
CA GLU A 104 -9.77 -1.01 20.89
C GLU A 104 -10.58 -2.29 20.64
N ARG A 105 -11.51 -2.62 21.55
CA ARG A 105 -12.40 -3.78 21.40
C ARG A 105 -13.30 -3.67 20.18
N LEU A 106 -13.78 -2.46 19.86
CA LEU A 106 -14.61 -2.21 18.70
C LEU A 106 -13.79 -2.27 17.40
N LEU A 107 -12.57 -1.75 17.38
CA LEU A 107 -11.67 -1.83 16.22
C LEU A 107 -11.27 -3.29 15.94
N LYS A 108 -10.90 -4.02 16.99
CA LYS A 108 -10.65 -5.47 16.92
C LYS A 108 -11.82 -6.23 16.31
N ARG A 109 -13.03 -5.97 16.81
CA ARG A 109 -14.27 -6.62 16.32
C ARG A 109 -14.57 -6.25 14.87
N TYR A 110 -14.34 -4.99 14.51
CA TYR A 110 -14.49 -4.50 13.15
C TYR A 110 -13.61 -5.30 12.18
N PHE A 111 -12.33 -5.45 12.47
CA PHE A 111 -11.40 -6.22 11.62
C PHE A 111 -11.72 -7.73 11.58
N ASN A 112 -12.10 -8.32 12.72
CA ASN A 112 -12.57 -9.71 12.77
C ASN A 112 -13.77 -9.97 11.85
N ASN A 113 -14.68 -8.99 11.71
CA ASN A 113 -15.90 -9.14 10.92
C ASN A 113 -15.70 -8.84 9.43
N MET A 114 -14.80 -7.91 9.08
CA MET A 114 -14.62 -7.46 7.69
C MET A 114 -13.68 -8.37 6.90
N GLU A 115 -12.48 -8.64 7.42
CA GLU A 115 -11.43 -9.37 6.69
C GLU A 115 -11.10 -10.71 7.35
N ARG A 116 -11.85 -11.09 8.40
CA ARG A 116 -11.58 -12.30 9.20
C ARG A 116 -10.15 -12.35 9.74
N THR A 117 -9.55 -11.18 9.99
CA THR A 117 -8.17 -11.06 10.47
C THR A 117 -8.17 -11.30 11.98
N PRO A 118 -7.73 -12.47 12.47
CA PRO A 118 -7.79 -12.77 13.89
C PRO A 118 -6.82 -11.88 14.65
N LEU A 119 -7.16 -11.56 15.91
CA LEU A 119 -6.20 -10.99 16.85
C LEU A 119 -5.15 -12.05 17.17
N CYS A 120 -3.89 -11.78 16.88
CA CYS A 120 -2.78 -12.65 17.21
C CYS A 120 -2.13 -12.16 18.51
N ARG A 121 -1.96 -13.04 19.50
CA ARG A 121 -1.25 -12.75 20.77
C ARG A 121 0.14 -13.37 20.78
N GLY A 122 0.96 -12.91 21.72
CA GLY A 122 2.28 -13.47 21.94
C GLY A 122 3.34 -13.02 20.95
N ASN A 123 3.13 -11.89 20.27
CA ASN A 123 4.05 -11.42 19.24
C ASN A 123 5.15 -10.53 19.83
N LYS A 124 6.28 -10.51 19.14
CA LYS A 124 7.37 -9.54 19.33
C LYS A 124 7.51 -8.70 18.07
N VAL A 125 7.73 -7.40 18.25
CA VAL A 125 7.95 -6.46 17.13
C VAL A 125 9.25 -5.69 17.38
N ASN A 126 10.08 -5.60 16.36
CA ASN A 126 11.26 -4.75 16.34
C ASN A 126 11.17 -3.78 15.15
N PHE A 127 11.35 -2.48 15.42
CA PHE A 127 11.30 -1.46 14.38
C PHE A 127 12.68 -1.11 13.85
N TYR A 128 12.73 -0.88 12.54
CA TYR A 128 13.91 -0.44 11.81
C TYR A 128 13.59 0.88 11.10
N LEU A 129 14.39 1.90 11.39
CA LEU A 129 14.12 3.29 11.02
C LEU A 129 14.96 3.81 9.85
N ASN A 130 15.96 3.03 9.43
CA ASN A 130 16.83 3.26 8.29
C ASN A 130 17.05 1.95 7.51
N GLY A 131 17.47 2.07 6.24
CA GLY A 131 17.64 0.90 5.38
C GLY A 131 18.81 0.00 5.79
N GLU A 132 19.89 0.55 6.35
CA GLU A 132 21.09 -0.21 6.71
C GLU A 132 20.76 -1.26 7.77
N ASP A 133 20.18 -0.84 8.90
CA ASP A 133 19.78 -1.74 9.98
C ASP A 133 18.72 -2.73 9.50
N LYS A 134 17.74 -2.25 8.71
CA LYS A 134 16.65 -3.08 8.18
C LYS A 134 17.18 -4.21 7.31
N PHE A 135 18.02 -3.90 6.32
CA PHE A 135 18.51 -4.91 5.37
C PHE A 135 19.56 -5.82 6.01
N SER A 136 20.39 -5.30 6.91
CA SER A 136 21.31 -6.15 7.68
C SER A 136 20.53 -7.22 8.46
N ALA A 137 19.55 -6.82 9.26
CA ALA A 137 18.77 -7.75 10.06
C ALA A 137 17.92 -8.71 9.21
N LEU A 138 17.32 -8.23 8.12
CA LEU A 138 16.58 -9.08 7.19
C LEU A 138 17.49 -10.13 6.53
N PHE A 139 18.70 -9.75 6.10
CA PHE A 139 19.65 -10.69 5.51
C PHE A 139 20.13 -11.71 6.54
N ASP A 140 20.26 -11.34 7.80
CA ASP A 140 20.60 -12.29 8.86
C ASP A 140 19.47 -13.30 9.12
N ASP A 141 18.21 -12.89 9.09
CA ASP A 141 17.08 -13.84 9.13
C ASP A 141 17.10 -14.78 7.91
N ILE A 142 17.34 -14.25 6.70
CA ILE A 142 17.39 -15.04 5.46
C ILE A 142 18.51 -16.09 5.51
N LYS A 143 19.71 -15.71 5.94
CA LYS A 143 20.85 -16.65 6.09
C LYS A 143 20.48 -17.80 7.02
N ASN A 144 19.78 -17.49 8.11
CA ASN A 144 19.40 -18.46 9.13
C ASN A 144 18.19 -19.33 8.77
N ALA A 145 17.42 -18.95 7.73
CA ALA A 145 16.23 -19.69 7.29
C ALA A 145 16.51 -21.18 7.05
N LYS A 146 15.55 -22.03 7.38
CA LYS A 146 15.70 -23.50 7.32
C LYS A 146 14.70 -24.20 6.41
N ASP A 147 13.54 -23.62 6.19
CA ASP A 147 12.43 -24.29 5.51
C ASP A 147 11.93 -23.48 4.31
N ASN A 148 11.47 -22.24 4.54
CA ASN A 148 10.85 -21.44 3.49
C ASN A 148 11.14 -19.94 3.62
N ILE A 149 11.22 -19.26 2.47
CA ILE A 149 11.35 -17.81 2.34
C ILE A 149 10.39 -17.32 1.26
N HIS A 150 9.42 -16.51 1.68
CA HIS A 150 8.40 -15.93 0.80
C HIS A 150 8.55 -14.42 0.77
N VAL A 151 8.78 -13.86 -0.42
CA VAL A 151 9.11 -12.45 -0.63
C VAL A 151 8.11 -11.80 -1.57
N GLU A 152 7.55 -10.68 -1.16
CA GLU A 152 6.68 -9.86 -1.98
C GLU A 152 7.05 -8.38 -1.85
N TYR A 153 7.31 -7.71 -2.98
CA TYR A 153 7.62 -6.28 -3.00
C TYR A 153 7.02 -5.56 -4.19
N TYR A 154 6.51 -4.35 -3.94
CA TYR A 154 6.19 -3.39 -5.00
C TYR A 154 7.42 -3.03 -5.85
N ALA A 155 8.41 -2.38 -5.25
CA ALA A 155 9.63 -2.01 -5.95
C ALA A 155 10.80 -2.86 -5.48
N PHE A 156 11.35 -3.61 -6.43
CA PHE A 156 12.58 -4.36 -6.28
C PHE A 156 13.52 -3.86 -7.37
N PHE A 157 14.58 -3.14 -7.04
CA PHE A 157 15.49 -2.55 -8.02
C PHE A 157 16.66 -3.50 -8.35
N ASN A 158 17.17 -3.44 -9.57
CA ASN A 158 18.40 -4.15 -9.97
C ASN A 158 19.62 -3.26 -9.69
N ASP A 159 19.87 -3.00 -8.41
CA ASP A 159 21.00 -2.24 -7.90
C ASP A 159 21.79 -3.07 -6.88
N LYS A 160 22.68 -2.47 -6.08
CA LYS A 160 23.56 -3.23 -5.18
C LYS A 160 22.76 -3.97 -4.12
N ILE A 161 21.80 -3.29 -3.49
CA ILE A 161 20.96 -3.89 -2.44
C ILE A 161 20.02 -4.94 -3.02
N GLY A 162 19.40 -4.67 -4.18
CA GLY A 162 18.59 -5.67 -4.85
C GLY A 162 19.39 -6.91 -5.26
N THR A 163 20.59 -6.72 -5.79
CA THR A 163 21.50 -7.82 -6.14
C THR A 163 21.89 -8.64 -4.92
N ALA A 164 22.28 -7.99 -3.83
CA ALA A 164 22.63 -8.67 -2.58
C ALA A 164 21.45 -9.48 -2.01
N PHE A 165 20.23 -8.91 -2.03
CA PHE A 165 19.04 -9.63 -1.58
C PHE A 165 18.78 -10.84 -2.48
N ARG A 166 18.80 -10.69 -3.81
CA ARG A 166 18.65 -11.82 -4.74
C ARG A 166 19.70 -12.90 -4.49
N ASP A 167 20.95 -12.52 -4.26
CA ASP A 167 22.05 -13.47 -4.10
C ASP A 167 21.93 -14.26 -2.79
N HIS A 168 21.49 -13.63 -1.69
CA HIS A 168 21.12 -14.37 -0.48
C HIS A 168 19.97 -15.36 -0.71
N LEU A 169 18.96 -14.98 -1.49
CA LEU A 169 17.88 -15.90 -1.85
C LEU A 169 18.39 -17.08 -2.70
N ILE A 170 19.36 -16.85 -3.59
CA ILE A 170 19.99 -17.90 -4.41
C ILE A 170 20.78 -18.87 -3.52
N GLU A 171 21.53 -18.37 -2.55
CA GLU A 171 22.26 -19.20 -1.58
C GLU A 171 21.31 -20.15 -0.84
N LYS A 172 20.20 -19.62 -0.32
CA LYS A 172 19.19 -20.42 0.39
C LYS A 172 18.49 -21.44 -0.50
N ALA A 173 18.14 -21.07 -1.73
CA ALA A 173 17.56 -22.00 -2.69
C ALA A 173 18.51 -23.19 -2.99
N LYS A 174 19.82 -22.94 -3.12
CA LYS A 174 20.84 -23.99 -3.30
C LYS A 174 21.02 -24.89 -2.08
N GLU A 175 20.75 -24.38 -0.89
CA GLU A 175 20.73 -25.16 0.36
C GLU A 175 19.45 -26.00 0.51
N GLY A 176 18.50 -25.89 -0.43
CA GLY A 176 17.24 -26.63 -0.41
C GLY A 176 16.10 -25.92 0.32
N VAL A 177 16.32 -24.68 0.78
CA VAL A 177 15.24 -23.84 1.34
C VAL A 177 14.30 -23.43 0.22
N GLU A 178 13.00 -23.52 0.48
CA GLU A 178 11.99 -23.16 -0.49
C GLU A 178 11.89 -21.63 -0.64
N VAL A 179 12.22 -21.11 -1.82
CA VAL A 179 12.23 -19.65 -2.06
C VAL A 179 11.20 -19.25 -3.11
N ARG A 180 10.32 -18.32 -2.75
CA ARG A 180 9.34 -17.73 -3.69
C ARG A 180 9.33 -16.21 -3.67
N VAL A 181 9.25 -15.62 -4.86
CA VAL A 181 9.26 -14.16 -5.04
C VAL A 181 8.09 -13.70 -5.90
N VAL A 182 7.28 -12.79 -5.36
CA VAL A 182 6.30 -11.97 -6.08
C VAL A 182 6.84 -10.55 -6.20
N TYR A 183 6.78 -9.95 -7.39
CA TYR A 183 7.19 -8.55 -7.57
C TYR A 183 6.26 -7.79 -8.52
N ASP A 184 6.22 -6.47 -8.40
CA ASP A 184 5.58 -5.60 -9.39
C ASP A 184 6.63 -5.05 -10.40
N PRO A 185 6.54 -5.42 -11.69
CA PRO A 185 7.39 -4.86 -12.74
C PRO A 185 7.38 -3.32 -12.83
N TRP A 186 6.31 -2.66 -12.38
CA TRP A 186 6.19 -1.20 -12.47
C TRP A 186 6.89 -0.45 -11.35
N GLY A 187 7.01 -1.05 -10.16
CA GLY A 187 7.58 -0.38 -9.00
C GLY A 187 9.09 -0.18 -9.15
N GLY A 188 9.82 -1.26 -9.39
CA GLY A 188 11.29 -1.25 -9.49
C GLY A 188 11.85 -1.20 -10.91
N LYS A 189 10.97 -1.32 -11.93
CA LYS A 189 11.35 -1.57 -13.34
C LYS A 189 12.21 -2.81 -13.55
N THR A 190 12.26 -3.69 -12.56
CA THR A 190 12.96 -4.96 -12.65
C THR A 190 12.19 -5.91 -13.54
N ARG A 191 12.96 -6.67 -14.32
CA ARG A 191 12.46 -7.62 -15.29
C ARG A 191 12.73 -9.04 -14.79
N LYS A 192 12.05 -10.00 -15.41
CA LYS A 192 12.15 -11.41 -15.03
C LYS A 192 13.59 -11.95 -15.14
N ASP A 193 14.35 -11.46 -16.11
CA ASP A 193 15.76 -11.81 -16.34
C ASP A 193 16.67 -11.58 -15.12
N PHE A 194 16.42 -10.53 -14.33
CA PHE A 194 17.16 -10.26 -13.10
C PHE A 194 17.10 -11.43 -12.10
N PHE A 195 15.97 -12.12 -12.03
CA PHE A 195 15.74 -13.25 -11.14
C PHE A 195 16.02 -14.62 -11.77
N LYS A 196 16.46 -14.67 -13.04
CA LYS A 196 16.79 -15.94 -13.70
C LYS A 196 17.78 -16.81 -12.91
N PRO A 197 18.85 -16.25 -12.30
CA PRO A 197 19.76 -17.06 -11.49
C PRO A 197 19.10 -17.68 -10.25
N LEU A 198 18.03 -17.07 -9.71
CA LEU A 198 17.23 -17.62 -8.62
C LEU A 198 16.35 -18.77 -9.10
N GLU A 199 15.73 -18.64 -10.28
CA GLU A 199 14.98 -19.74 -10.91
C GLU A 199 15.89 -20.94 -11.21
N GLU A 200 17.11 -20.69 -11.70
CA GLU A 200 18.12 -21.73 -11.96
C GLU A 200 18.61 -22.43 -10.68
N ALA A 201 18.55 -21.74 -9.53
CA ALA A 201 18.88 -22.29 -8.21
C ALA A 201 17.70 -23.06 -7.56
N GLY A 202 16.54 -23.14 -8.22
CA GLY A 202 15.36 -23.85 -7.72
C GLY A 202 14.29 -22.95 -7.08
N GLY A 203 14.54 -21.64 -6.95
CA GLY A 203 13.52 -20.69 -6.49
C GLY A 203 12.41 -20.48 -7.54
N LYS A 204 11.24 -20.00 -7.11
CA LYS A 204 10.13 -19.67 -8.02
C LYS A 204 9.83 -18.17 -8.00
N VAL A 205 9.67 -17.57 -9.18
CA VAL A 205 9.51 -16.11 -9.31
C VAL A 205 8.35 -15.78 -10.22
N THR A 206 7.51 -14.83 -9.81
CA THR A 206 6.30 -14.49 -10.54
C THR A 206 5.99 -12.99 -10.44
N ALA A 207 5.59 -12.35 -11.54
CA ALA A 207 5.14 -10.96 -11.51
C ALA A 207 3.71 -10.89 -10.95
N PHE A 208 3.33 -9.87 -10.19
CA PHE A 208 1.98 -9.77 -9.63
C PHE A 208 0.88 -9.72 -10.70
N ILE A 209 -0.30 -10.31 -10.44
CA ILE A 209 -1.36 -10.59 -11.45
C ILE A 209 -1.77 -9.38 -12.30
N THR A 210 -1.89 -8.20 -11.71
CA THR A 210 -2.33 -6.97 -12.39
C THR A 210 -1.25 -6.37 -13.28
N SER A 211 0.02 -6.68 -13.00
CA SER A 211 1.18 -6.15 -13.72
C SER A 211 1.70 -7.10 -14.81
N ARG A 212 1.00 -8.22 -15.05
CA ARG A 212 1.32 -9.20 -16.10
C ARG A 212 0.81 -8.73 -17.46
N ASN A 213 1.75 -8.51 -18.39
CA ASN A 213 1.51 -8.23 -19.82
C ASN A 213 0.74 -6.93 -20.10
N THR A 214 1.47 -5.83 -20.08
CA THR A 214 1.01 -4.45 -20.26
C THR A 214 0.35 -4.19 -21.62
N LEU A 215 0.73 -4.95 -22.66
CA LEU A 215 0.19 -4.83 -24.02
C LEU A 215 -1.20 -5.44 -24.18
N THR A 216 -1.54 -6.50 -23.44
CA THR A 216 -2.84 -7.19 -23.54
C THR A 216 -3.78 -6.84 -22.39
N LYS A 217 -3.24 -6.51 -21.21
CA LYS A 217 -4.00 -6.03 -20.06
C LYS A 217 -3.77 -4.53 -19.88
N THR A 218 -4.62 -3.73 -20.51
CA THR A 218 -4.65 -2.26 -20.44
C THR A 218 -5.06 -1.76 -19.04
N ARG A 219 -4.43 -2.20 -17.94
CA ARG A 219 -4.90 -1.91 -16.57
C ARG A 219 -3.75 -1.43 -15.70
N LEU A 220 -3.18 -0.29 -16.08
CA LEU A 220 -1.94 0.27 -15.51
C LEU A 220 -2.12 0.95 -14.15
N ASN A 221 -3.31 0.88 -13.56
CA ASN A 221 -3.62 1.64 -12.34
C ASN A 221 -3.61 0.80 -11.07
N TYR A 222 -3.57 -0.53 -11.17
CA TYR A 222 -3.64 -1.43 -10.02
C TYR A 222 -2.30 -2.08 -9.77
N HIS A 223 -1.68 -1.75 -8.64
CA HIS A 223 -0.33 -2.22 -8.32
C HIS A 223 -0.29 -2.92 -6.99
N LEU A 224 0.58 -3.92 -6.94
CA LEU A 224 1.03 -4.49 -5.69
C LEU A 224 1.79 -3.41 -4.93
N HIS A 225 1.29 -2.96 -3.78
CA HIS A 225 2.02 -2.03 -2.91
C HIS A 225 2.44 -2.66 -1.58
N ARG A 226 2.24 -3.98 -1.41
CA ARG A 226 2.68 -4.73 -0.23
C ARG A 226 4.21 -4.91 -0.24
N LYS A 227 4.77 -5.02 0.95
CA LYS A 227 6.16 -5.38 1.24
C LYS A 227 6.09 -6.42 2.33
N ILE A 228 6.28 -7.68 1.96
CA ILE A 228 6.15 -8.83 2.83
C ILE A 228 7.40 -9.67 2.66
N VAL A 229 8.04 -10.06 3.76
CA VAL A 229 8.95 -11.20 3.77
C VAL A 229 8.54 -12.11 4.91
N VAL A 230 8.23 -13.36 4.62
CA VAL A 230 7.99 -14.39 5.63
C VAL A 230 9.09 -15.44 5.55
N ILE A 231 9.63 -15.80 6.71
CA ILE A 231 10.74 -16.74 6.85
C ILE A 231 10.33 -17.83 7.84
N ASP A 232 10.46 -19.08 7.42
CA ASP A 232 10.16 -20.30 8.15
C ASP A 232 8.74 -20.33 8.76
N GLY A 233 7.79 -19.63 8.13
CA GLY A 233 6.40 -19.54 8.61
C GLY A 233 6.19 -18.83 9.96
N GLN A 234 7.23 -18.25 10.58
CA GLN A 234 7.18 -17.70 11.94
C GLN A 234 7.72 -16.25 12.09
N ILE A 235 8.61 -15.82 11.18
CA ILE A 235 9.13 -14.45 11.14
C ILE A 235 8.49 -13.74 9.96
N GLY A 236 7.91 -12.56 10.19
CA GLY A 236 7.29 -11.73 9.17
C GLY A 236 7.83 -10.31 9.17
N TRP A 237 8.06 -9.75 7.99
CA TRP A 237 8.53 -8.38 7.80
C TRP A 237 7.53 -7.58 6.98
N THR A 238 7.21 -6.36 7.44
CA THR A 238 6.43 -5.41 6.64
C THR A 238 6.68 -3.95 7.03
N GLY A 239 6.41 -3.01 6.11
CA GLY A 239 6.65 -1.58 6.32
C GLY A 239 6.88 -0.82 5.02
N GLY A 240 7.41 0.40 5.10
CA GLY A 240 7.47 1.29 3.93
C GLY A 240 8.66 1.07 2.98
N PHE A 241 9.78 0.51 3.46
CA PHE A 241 10.98 0.29 2.64
C PHE A 241 10.72 -0.64 1.45
N ASN A 242 11.03 -0.18 0.24
CA ASN A 242 11.22 -1.03 -0.93
C ASN A 242 12.67 -1.57 -0.97
N VAL A 243 13.00 -2.41 -1.95
CA VAL A 243 14.37 -2.92 -2.14
C VAL A 243 15.12 -2.08 -3.14
N GLY A 244 16.00 -1.19 -2.66
CA GLY A 244 16.91 -0.42 -3.52
C GLY A 244 17.95 0.43 -2.77
N ASP A 245 18.99 0.83 -3.49
CA ASP A 245 20.17 1.56 -3.02
C ASP A 245 19.81 2.87 -2.34
N GLN A 246 18.73 3.52 -2.77
CA GLN A 246 18.29 4.81 -2.25
C GLN A 246 17.93 4.78 -0.75
N TYR A 247 17.67 3.61 -0.19
CA TYR A 247 17.32 3.44 1.23
C TYR A 247 18.53 3.27 2.14
N ILE A 248 19.70 2.95 1.58
CA ILE A 248 20.97 2.77 2.32
C ILE A 248 21.95 3.88 1.98
N TYR A 249 22.11 4.17 0.70
CA TYR A 249 23.01 5.20 0.22
C TYR A 249 22.22 6.51 0.07
N ASN A 250 22.77 7.59 0.64
CA ASN A 250 22.19 8.92 0.50
C ASN A 250 21.98 9.25 -0.98
N SER A 251 20.72 9.39 -1.36
CA SER A 251 20.35 9.81 -2.70
C SER A 251 20.85 11.23 -2.92
N LYS A 252 21.47 11.51 -4.08
CA LYS A 252 21.87 12.89 -4.44
C LYS A 252 20.70 13.88 -4.40
N LYS A 253 19.49 13.40 -4.68
CA LYS A 253 18.27 14.23 -4.71
C LYS A 253 17.60 14.30 -3.35
N PHE A 254 17.50 13.18 -2.64
CA PHE A 254 16.63 13.05 -1.46
C PHE A 254 17.38 12.98 -0.13
N GLY A 255 18.70 12.82 -0.16
CA GLY A 255 19.50 12.62 1.05
C GLY A 255 19.14 11.31 1.74
N PHE A 256 18.98 11.39 3.06
CA PHE A 256 18.58 10.28 3.90
C PHE A 256 17.11 9.90 3.66
N TRP A 257 16.84 8.61 3.49
CA TRP A 257 15.50 8.07 3.33
C TRP A 257 14.99 7.53 4.66
N ARG A 258 14.12 8.30 5.31
CA ARG A 258 13.54 7.95 6.61
C ARG A 258 12.27 7.14 6.40
N ASP A 259 12.24 5.90 6.84
CA ASP A 259 11.07 5.02 6.71
C ASP A 259 11.01 4.02 7.89
N THR A 260 9.87 3.39 8.13
CA THR A 260 9.66 2.46 9.24
C THR A 260 9.30 1.07 8.72
N HIS A 261 10.06 0.07 9.13
CA HIS A 261 9.78 -1.36 8.91
C HIS A 261 9.69 -2.09 10.25
N GLY A 262 8.73 -3.01 10.37
CA GLY A 262 8.65 -3.92 11.51
C GLY A 262 9.07 -5.32 11.13
N ARG A 263 9.87 -5.94 12.00
CA ARG A 263 10.08 -7.38 12.09
C ARG A 263 9.16 -7.93 13.16
N ILE A 264 8.33 -8.89 12.80
CA ILE A 264 7.32 -9.52 13.64
C ILE A 264 7.69 -10.98 13.83
N VAL A 265 7.78 -11.43 15.07
CA VAL A 265 7.94 -12.85 15.41
C VAL A 265 6.71 -13.26 16.22
N GLY A 266 5.99 -14.27 15.74
CA GLY A 266 4.76 -14.74 16.37
C GLY A 266 3.64 -15.00 15.36
N THR A 267 2.47 -15.39 15.86
CA THR A 267 1.32 -15.78 15.03
C THR A 267 0.77 -14.66 14.15
N ALA A 268 1.16 -13.40 14.37
CA ALA A 268 0.87 -12.30 13.45
C ALA A 268 1.58 -12.47 12.09
N ALA A 269 2.74 -13.15 12.03
CA ALA A 269 3.39 -13.49 10.76
C ALA A 269 2.48 -14.34 9.86
N PHE A 270 1.52 -15.08 10.43
CA PHE A 270 0.59 -15.89 9.65
C PHE A 270 -0.34 -15.05 8.76
N GLY A 271 -0.72 -13.84 9.20
CA GLY A 271 -1.52 -12.93 8.38
C GLY A 271 -0.74 -12.41 7.17
N LEU A 272 0.57 -12.19 7.34
CA LEU A 272 1.48 -11.84 6.25
C LEU A 272 1.64 -13.03 5.29
N GLN A 273 1.82 -14.24 5.82
CA GLN A 273 1.95 -15.47 5.05
C GLN A 273 0.69 -15.78 4.23
N GLU A 274 -0.49 -15.69 4.85
CA GLU A 274 -1.75 -15.93 4.15
C GLU A 274 -1.96 -14.91 3.02
N THR A 275 -1.60 -13.64 3.26
CA THR A 275 -1.65 -12.63 2.21
C THR A 275 -0.71 -12.96 1.06
N PHE A 276 0.53 -13.37 1.37
CA PHE A 276 1.49 -13.82 0.36
C PHE A 276 0.97 -15.02 -0.43
N ILE A 277 0.45 -16.07 0.23
CA ILE A 277 -0.07 -17.28 -0.42
C ILE A 277 -1.20 -16.91 -1.38
N ARG A 278 -2.13 -16.04 -0.96
CA ARG A 278 -3.22 -15.55 -1.80
C ARG A 278 -2.65 -14.83 -3.03
N ASP A 279 -1.76 -13.87 -2.83
CA ASP A 279 -1.18 -13.06 -3.91
C ASP A 279 -0.32 -13.90 -4.87
N TRP A 280 0.40 -14.89 -4.35
CA TRP A 280 1.11 -15.91 -5.12
C TRP A 280 0.15 -16.75 -5.96
N ASN A 281 -0.89 -17.32 -5.36
CA ASN A 281 -1.83 -18.24 -6.02
C ASN A 281 -2.62 -17.58 -7.15
N VAL A 282 -3.09 -16.34 -6.95
CA VAL A 282 -3.71 -15.57 -8.03
C VAL A 282 -2.68 -15.15 -9.07
N SER A 283 -1.41 -15.08 -8.69
CA SER A 283 -0.27 -14.76 -9.55
C SER A 283 0.48 -16.00 -10.05
N VAL A 284 0.01 -17.24 -9.98
CA VAL A 284 0.67 -18.32 -10.75
C VAL A 284 -0.03 -18.51 -12.10
N ARG A 285 0.76 -18.93 -13.11
CA ARG A 285 0.24 -19.27 -14.44
C ARG A 285 -0.14 -20.74 -14.47
N ASP A 286 0.75 -21.60 -13.99
CA ASP A 286 0.50 -23.02 -13.81
C ASP A 286 -0.27 -23.23 -12.49
N PRO A 287 -1.47 -23.84 -12.53
CA PRO A 287 -2.19 -24.24 -11.32
C PRO A 287 -1.37 -25.16 -10.39
N ASN A 288 -0.41 -25.93 -10.91
CA ASN A 288 0.46 -26.79 -10.11
C ASN A 288 1.49 -26.03 -9.27
N ASP A 289 1.71 -24.74 -9.58
CA ASP A 289 2.57 -23.87 -8.76
C ASP A 289 1.82 -23.22 -7.60
N LYS A 290 0.49 -23.44 -7.49
CA LYS A 290 -0.27 -22.93 -6.36
C LYS A 290 0.23 -23.55 -5.06
N LEU A 291 0.23 -22.72 -4.03
CA LEU A 291 0.51 -23.10 -2.66
C LEU A 291 -0.75 -23.56 -1.96
N GLU A 292 -0.64 -24.72 -1.32
CA GLU A 292 -1.56 -25.11 -0.27
C GLU A 292 -1.16 -24.45 1.06
N ARG A 293 -2.09 -24.40 2.00
CA ARG A 293 -1.89 -23.78 3.33
C ARG A 293 -1.34 -24.84 4.28
N GLU A 294 -0.11 -25.25 4.03
CA GLU A 294 0.58 -26.29 4.77
C GLU A 294 0.98 -25.84 6.18
N ASP A 295 1.12 -26.80 7.09
CA ASP A 295 1.47 -26.52 8.49
C ASP A 295 2.86 -25.89 8.65
N SER A 296 3.80 -26.23 7.77
CA SER A 296 5.15 -25.66 7.67
C SER A 296 5.16 -24.14 7.39
N TYR A 297 4.06 -23.61 6.84
CA TYR A 297 3.89 -22.19 6.59
C TYR A 297 3.36 -21.40 7.78
N PHE A 298 2.88 -22.09 8.83
CA PHE A 298 2.23 -21.47 9.98
C PHE A 298 2.80 -22.04 11.29
N VAL A 299 4.05 -21.70 11.56
CA VAL A 299 4.83 -22.18 12.70
C VAL A 299 4.74 -21.20 13.87
N VAL A 300 4.31 -21.70 15.03
CA VAL A 300 4.32 -20.90 16.27
C VAL A 300 5.76 -20.90 16.80
N PRO A 301 6.43 -19.75 16.94
CA PRO A 301 7.81 -19.69 17.43
C PRO A 301 7.90 -20.10 18.89
N GLU A 302 9.09 -20.58 19.30
CA GLU A 302 9.39 -20.93 20.70
C GLU A 302 9.49 -19.69 21.61
N GLU A 303 10.05 -18.60 21.09
CA GLU A 303 10.13 -17.34 21.82
C GLU A 303 8.80 -16.58 21.76
N GLU A 304 8.18 -16.38 22.91
CA GLU A 304 6.94 -15.63 23.05
C GLU A 304 7.21 -14.15 23.34
N GLY A 305 6.48 -13.27 22.65
CA GLY A 305 6.36 -11.87 23.02
C GLY A 305 5.08 -11.61 23.81
N ASN A 306 4.67 -10.35 23.89
CA ASN A 306 3.44 -9.97 24.59
C ASN A 306 2.68 -8.90 23.80
N ILE A 307 2.77 -8.85 22.48
CA ILE A 307 2.10 -7.83 21.65
C ILE A 307 0.89 -8.46 20.94
N ASP A 308 -0.26 -7.81 21.07
CA ASP A 308 -1.50 -8.18 20.38
C ASP A 308 -1.54 -7.44 19.04
N ILE A 309 -1.65 -8.18 17.93
CA ILE A 309 -1.55 -7.62 16.56
C ILE A 309 -2.66 -8.17 15.68
N GLN A 310 -3.23 -7.31 14.83
CA GLN A 310 -4.00 -7.73 13.65
C GLN A 310 -3.28 -7.26 12.38
N ILE A 311 -3.00 -8.21 11.49
CA ILE A 311 -2.52 -7.90 10.14
C ILE A 311 -3.74 -7.72 9.25
N VAL A 312 -3.87 -6.53 8.66
CA VAL A 312 -5.00 -6.18 7.82
C VAL A 312 -4.49 -5.86 6.42
N ALA A 313 -4.99 -6.59 5.43
CA ALA A 313 -4.72 -6.35 4.02
C ALA A 313 -5.95 -5.74 3.35
N ASN A 314 -5.73 -4.91 2.33
CA ASN A 314 -6.79 -4.38 1.47
C ASN A 314 -6.34 -4.43 0.01
N GLY A 315 -7.29 -4.43 -0.92
CA GLY A 315 -6.99 -4.25 -2.33
C GLY A 315 -8.23 -3.93 -3.16
N PRO A 316 -8.01 -3.54 -4.44
CA PRO A 316 -9.06 -3.16 -5.39
C PRO A 316 -10.04 -4.29 -5.74
N GLU A 317 -9.73 -5.54 -5.38
CA GLU A 317 -10.57 -6.73 -5.53
C GLU A 317 -11.70 -6.80 -4.51
N SER A 318 -11.57 -6.11 -3.38
CA SER A 318 -12.56 -6.08 -2.30
C SER A 318 -13.46 -4.84 -2.44
N ASP A 319 -14.77 -5.06 -2.29
CA ASP A 319 -15.74 -3.97 -2.15
C ASP A 319 -15.60 -3.27 -0.78
N ASN A 320 -15.06 -3.99 0.22
CA ASN A 320 -14.84 -3.46 1.56
C ASN A 320 -13.48 -2.78 1.64
N LYS A 321 -13.48 -1.47 1.91
CA LYS A 321 -12.25 -0.66 2.04
C LYS A 321 -11.65 -0.73 3.44
N THR A 322 -11.36 -1.94 3.90
CA THR A 322 -11.14 -2.24 5.33
C THR A 322 -10.06 -1.38 5.99
N LEU A 323 -8.91 -1.19 5.34
CA LEU A 323 -7.83 -0.35 5.88
C LEU A 323 -8.27 1.11 6.04
N ARG A 324 -8.89 1.68 5.00
CA ARG A 324 -9.38 3.07 5.00
C ARG A 324 -10.36 3.31 6.15
N THR A 325 -11.36 2.45 6.30
CA THR A 325 -12.36 2.58 7.36
C THR A 325 -11.82 2.21 8.74
N GLY A 326 -10.81 1.33 8.82
CA GLY A 326 -10.05 1.08 10.05
C GLY A 326 -9.30 2.33 10.53
N PHE A 327 -8.62 3.05 9.63
CA PHE A 327 -7.98 4.33 9.94
C PHE A 327 -9.00 5.39 10.37
N ILE A 328 -10.11 5.54 9.64
CA ILE A 328 -11.20 6.47 10.03
C ILE A 328 -11.72 6.14 11.42
N LYS A 329 -11.96 4.85 11.71
CA LYS A 329 -12.44 4.42 13.01
C LYS A 329 -11.45 4.79 14.13
N MET A 330 -10.16 4.53 13.91
CA MET A 330 -9.11 4.90 14.85
C MET A 330 -9.06 6.42 15.09
N ILE A 331 -9.10 7.22 14.02
CA ILE A 331 -9.07 8.70 14.13
C ILE A 331 -10.28 9.23 14.89
N MET A 332 -11.48 8.69 14.61
CA MET A 332 -12.73 9.13 15.25
C MET A 332 -12.86 8.68 16.71
N ASP A 333 -12.14 7.63 17.10
CA ASP A 333 -12.17 7.07 18.45
C ASP A 333 -11.07 7.66 19.37
N ALA A 334 -10.18 8.50 18.85
CA ALA A 334 -9.06 9.08 19.59
C ALA A 334 -9.52 10.08 20.66
N GLU A 335 -8.89 10.01 21.83
CA GLU A 335 -9.23 10.87 22.98
C GLU A 335 -8.18 11.98 23.21
N ASP A 336 -6.88 11.66 23.07
CA ASP A 336 -5.78 12.56 23.39
C ASP A 336 -5.06 13.06 22.12
N TYR A 337 -4.61 12.14 21.27
CA TYR A 337 -3.85 12.50 20.07
C TYR A 337 -3.88 11.45 18.96
N ILE A 338 -3.70 11.93 17.72
CA ILE A 338 -3.42 11.11 16.54
C ILE A 338 -2.20 11.68 15.83
N TRP A 339 -1.11 10.93 15.78
CA TRP A 339 0.09 11.33 15.05
C TRP A 339 0.35 10.41 13.88
N LEU A 340 0.54 11.00 12.70
CA LEU A 340 0.59 10.29 11.43
C LEU A 340 1.82 10.68 10.62
N GLN A 341 2.47 9.72 9.98
CA GLN A 341 3.49 9.97 8.96
C GLN A 341 3.03 9.36 7.64
N SER A 342 3.08 10.12 6.55
CA SER A 342 2.81 9.60 5.21
C SER A 342 3.57 10.41 4.15
N PRO A 343 4.20 9.77 3.14
CA PRO A 343 4.81 10.52 2.05
C PRO A 343 3.78 11.23 1.17
N TYR A 344 2.57 10.68 1.09
CA TYR A 344 1.51 11.16 0.21
C TYR A 344 0.26 11.39 1.06
N LEU A 345 -0.10 12.67 1.23
CA LEU A 345 -1.28 13.11 1.96
C LEU A 345 -2.30 13.62 0.96
N ILE A 346 -3.06 12.70 0.37
CA ILE A 346 -4.12 12.99 -0.60
C ILE A 346 -5.40 12.28 -0.11
N PRO A 347 -5.87 12.58 1.12
CA PRO A 347 -7.02 11.90 1.69
C PRO A 347 -8.29 12.19 0.88
N ASP A 348 -9.23 11.25 0.88
CA ASP A 348 -10.57 11.51 0.38
C ASP A 348 -11.44 12.25 1.42
N ASP A 349 -12.66 12.61 1.01
CA ASP A 349 -13.56 13.43 1.81
C ASP A 349 -13.91 12.81 3.17
N SER A 350 -14.02 11.48 3.28
CA SER A 350 -14.33 10.87 4.59
C SER A 350 -13.12 10.89 5.52
N MET A 351 -11.92 10.66 4.99
CA MET A 351 -10.69 10.77 5.78
C MET A 351 -10.45 12.22 6.23
N ILE A 352 -10.66 13.20 5.34
CA ILE A 352 -10.62 14.63 5.68
C ILE A 352 -11.62 14.93 6.80
N THR A 353 -12.86 14.45 6.66
CA THR A 353 -13.91 14.66 7.67
C THR A 353 -13.48 14.10 9.01
N ALA A 354 -12.91 12.89 9.05
CA ALA A 354 -12.45 12.27 10.29
C ALA A 354 -11.32 13.08 10.95
N LEU A 355 -10.29 13.46 10.20
CA LEU A 355 -9.15 14.24 10.70
C LEU A 355 -9.59 15.60 11.25
N VAL A 356 -10.48 16.30 10.53
CA VAL A 356 -11.00 17.61 10.94
C VAL A 356 -11.94 17.48 12.13
N ALA A 357 -12.77 16.43 12.18
CA ALA A 357 -13.65 16.18 13.32
C ALA A 357 -12.84 15.90 14.59
N ALA A 358 -11.79 15.08 14.51
CA ALA A 358 -10.89 14.82 15.64
C ALA A 358 -10.22 16.11 16.12
N ALA A 359 -9.62 16.88 15.21
CA ALA A 359 -8.98 18.16 15.55
C ALA A 359 -9.97 19.15 16.20
N ASN A 360 -11.18 19.29 15.66
CA ASN A 360 -12.23 20.15 16.23
C ASN A 360 -12.80 19.63 17.56
N SER A 361 -12.59 18.35 17.87
CA SER A 361 -12.95 17.75 19.16
C SER A 361 -11.90 17.97 20.24
N GLY A 362 -10.79 18.66 19.90
CA GLY A 362 -9.69 18.97 20.81
C GLY A 362 -8.56 17.93 20.82
N VAL A 363 -8.66 16.89 20.00
CA VAL A 363 -7.60 15.87 19.84
C VAL A 363 -6.37 16.51 19.18
N ASP A 364 -5.17 16.22 19.67
CA ASP A 364 -3.93 16.71 19.06
C ASP A 364 -3.58 15.93 17.80
N VAL A 365 -4.10 16.38 16.66
CA VAL A 365 -3.84 15.75 15.35
C VAL A 365 -2.58 16.34 14.73
N ARG A 366 -1.56 15.50 14.51
CA ARG A 366 -0.29 15.88 13.86
C ARG A 366 -0.02 15.00 12.65
N ILE A 367 0.36 15.61 11.53
CA ILE A 367 0.72 14.87 10.31
C ILE A 367 2.09 15.33 9.83
N MET A 368 2.98 14.37 9.58
CA MET A 368 4.30 14.60 9.02
C MET A 368 4.35 14.16 7.55
N ILE A 369 4.85 15.05 6.70
CA ILE A 369 4.96 14.88 5.24
C ILE A 369 6.35 15.25 4.73
N PRO A 370 6.74 14.81 3.52
CA PRO A 370 8.00 15.22 2.89
C PRO A 370 8.03 16.73 2.61
N ASN A 371 9.21 17.33 2.64
CA ASN A 371 9.41 18.73 2.23
C ASN A 371 9.75 18.90 0.74
N MET A 372 9.93 17.81 -0.01
CA MET A 372 10.42 17.84 -1.39
C MET A 372 9.70 16.86 -2.32
N PRO A 373 9.60 17.15 -3.63
CA PRO A 373 8.87 16.31 -4.57
C PRO A 373 9.69 15.13 -5.09
N ASP A 374 9.15 13.94 -4.96
CA ASP A 374 9.54 12.75 -5.71
C ASP A 374 8.76 12.63 -7.04
N HIS A 375 7.47 12.98 -7.01
CA HIS A 375 6.57 13.04 -8.16
C HIS A 375 5.95 14.44 -8.35
N PRO A 376 5.82 14.93 -9.61
CA PRO A 376 5.49 16.33 -9.88
C PRO A 376 4.06 16.72 -9.48
N PHE A 377 3.08 15.84 -9.64
CA PHE A 377 1.68 16.12 -9.30
C PHE A 377 1.33 15.75 -7.86
N ILE A 378 1.80 14.58 -7.40
CA ILE A 378 1.54 14.04 -6.05
C ILE A 378 1.96 15.05 -4.98
N PHE A 379 3.21 15.55 -5.04
CA PHE A 379 3.69 16.51 -4.05
C PHE A 379 2.86 17.80 -3.99
N ARG A 380 2.35 18.28 -5.14
CA ARG A 380 1.51 19.48 -5.18
C ARG A 380 0.10 19.23 -4.65
N ALA A 381 -0.45 18.04 -4.87
CA ALA A 381 -1.69 17.62 -4.23
C ALA A 381 -1.50 17.49 -2.71
N THR A 382 -0.42 16.83 -2.25
CA THR A 382 -0.02 16.77 -0.84
C THR A 382 0.02 18.16 -0.20
N GLN A 383 0.67 19.14 -0.85
CA GLN A 383 0.70 20.52 -0.36
C GLN A 383 -0.68 21.18 -0.30
N TYR A 384 -1.58 20.89 -1.26
CA TYR A 384 -2.96 21.38 -1.20
C TYR A 384 -3.67 20.88 0.07
N TYR A 385 -3.65 19.57 0.31
CA TYR A 385 -4.35 18.97 1.44
C TYR A 385 -3.71 19.33 2.77
N ALA A 386 -2.38 19.45 2.82
CA ALA A 386 -1.65 19.98 3.96
C ALA A 386 -2.15 21.40 4.32
N ASN A 387 -2.19 22.31 3.35
CA ASN A 387 -2.71 23.66 3.56
C ASN A 387 -4.18 23.65 4.03
N TYR A 388 -4.99 22.75 3.49
CA TYR A 388 -6.40 22.61 3.88
C TYR A 388 -6.54 22.13 5.32
N LEU A 389 -5.87 21.03 5.69
CA LEU A 389 -5.96 20.44 7.02
C LEU A 389 -5.38 21.37 8.10
N HIS A 390 -4.28 22.06 7.79
CA HIS A 390 -3.69 23.10 8.65
C HIS A 390 -4.70 24.17 9.03
N LYS A 391 -5.45 24.69 8.05
CA LYS A 391 -6.51 25.69 8.30
C LYS A 391 -7.67 25.17 9.15
N HIS A 392 -7.78 23.85 9.32
CA HIS A 392 -8.83 23.19 10.09
C HIS A 392 -8.27 22.52 11.37
N GLY A 393 -7.18 23.05 11.93
CA GLY A 393 -6.70 22.68 13.26
C GLY A 393 -5.72 21.52 13.31
N VAL A 394 -5.39 20.88 12.18
CA VAL A 394 -4.41 19.80 12.12
C VAL A 394 -2.99 20.38 12.02
N LYS A 395 -2.06 19.94 12.86
CA LYS A 395 -0.66 20.40 12.82
C LYS A 395 0.10 19.65 11.73
N ILE A 396 0.55 20.35 10.69
CA ILE A 396 1.33 19.75 9.60
C ILE A 396 2.82 20.03 9.78
N TYR A 397 3.64 18.99 9.73
CA TYR A 397 5.08 19.05 9.85
C TYR A 397 5.76 18.61 8.55
N ASN A 398 6.58 19.48 7.97
CA ASN A 398 7.41 19.14 6.81
C ASN A 398 8.75 18.59 7.32
N TYR A 399 9.03 17.31 7.06
CA TYR A 399 10.31 16.68 7.44
C TYR A 399 11.47 17.25 6.62
N THR A 400 12.55 17.66 7.28
CA THR A 400 13.67 18.39 6.65
C THR A 400 14.97 17.61 6.55
N ASN A 401 15.12 16.48 7.25
CA ASN A 401 16.34 15.67 7.22
C ASN A 401 16.32 14.60 6.11
N GLY A 402 15.95 15.01 4.89
CA GLY A 402 15.82 14.13 3.73
C GLY A 402 14.37 13.84 3.37
N PHE A 403 14.08 12.61 2.93
CA PHE A 403 12.75 12.21 2.47
C PHE A 403 12.11 11.22 3.43
N ILE A 404 10.96 11.59 4.01
CA ILE A 404 10.17 10.71 4.86
C ILE A 404 9.22 9.86 4.01
N HIS A 405 9.33 8.54 4.14
CA HIS A 405 8.50 7.57 3.43
C HIS A 405 7.77 6.61 4.39
N SER A 406 7.81 6.88 5.69
CA SER A 406 7.01 6.16 6.70
C SER A 406 5.51 6.20 6.42
N LYS A 407 4.82 5.10 6.73
CA LYS A 407 3.35 5.00 6.76
C LYS A 407 2.93 4.51 8.14
N THR A 408 2.87 5.45 9.08
CA THR A 408 2.64 5.14 10.49
C THR A 408 1.51 5.99 11.04
N LEU A 409 0.79 5.44 12.01
CA LEU A 409 -0.21 6.16 12.78
C LEU A 409 -0.13 5.66 14.24
N VAL A 410 -0.08 6.57 15.20
CA VAL A 410 -0.16 6.26 16.63
C VAL A 410 -1.28 7.06 17.28
N MET A 411 -2.04 6.40 18.17
CA MET A 411 -3.17 6.98 18.88
C MET A 411 -3.02 6.76 20.39
N ASP A 412 -3.16 7.85 21.14
CA ASP A 412 -3.30 7.89 22.60
C ASP A 412 -2.24 7.10 23.41
N GLY A 413 -1.11 6.77 22.78
CA GLY A 413 -0.07 5.92 23.38
C GLY A 413 -0.52 4.48 23.64
N LYS A 414 -1.61 4.03 23.01
CA LYS A 414 -2.22 2.70 23.19
C LYS A 414 -2.19 1.85 21.91
N LEU A 415 -2.43 2.50 20.77
CA LEU A 415 -2.50 1.84 19.47
C LEU A 415 -1.43 2.37 18.52
N GLY A 416 -0.70 1.45 17.88
CA GLY A 416 0.29 1.74 16.85
C GLY A 416 -0.02 1.02 15.55
N VAL A 417 0.16 1.71 14.41
CA VAL A 417 -0.04 1.15 13.07
C VAL A 417 1.17 1.41 12.21
N PHE A 418 1.68 0.38 11.55
CA PHE A 418 2.73 0.49 10.55
C PHE A 418 2.47 -0.45 9.37
N GLY A 419 2.98 -0.11 8.19
CA GLY A 419 2.81 -0.95 7.01
C GLY A 419 3.10 -0.19 5.73
N THR A 420 2.30 -0.47 4.70
CA THR A 420 2.52 0.04 3.34
C THR A 420 1.57 1.17 2.94
N THR A 421 0.46 1.32 3.66
CA THR A 421 -0.70 2.15 3.28
C THR A 421 -0.43 3.65 3.43
N ASN A 422 -0.34 4.37 2.31
CA ASN A 422 -0.28 5.83 2.36
C ASN A 422 -1.65 6.41 2.75
N GLN A 423 -1.68 7.71 3.09
CA GLN A 423 -2.92 8.43 3.31
C GLN A 423 -3.38 9.15 2.04
N ASP A 424 -3.55 8.36 0.98
CA ASP A 424 -4.00 8.79 -0.34
C ASP A 424 -5.13 7.92 -0.89
N ILE A 425 -5.88 8.48 -1.84
CA ILE A 425 -6.99 7.78 -2.51
C ILE A 425 -6.51 6.49 -3.17
N ARG A 426 -5.31 6.49 -3.75
CA ARG A 426 -4.74 5.32 -4.43
C ARG A 426 -4.51 4.14 -3.49
N SER A 427 -3.95 4.34 -2.30
CA SER A 427 -3.79 3.28 -1.29
C SER A 427 -5.14 2.76 -0.78
N TYR A 428 -6.17 3.60 -0.75
CA TYR A 428 -7.50 3.16 -0.34
C TYR A 428 -8.24 2.37 -1.43
N GLU A 429 -8.05 2.71 -2.70
CA GLU A 429 -8.91 2.25 -3.80
C GLU A 429 -8.22 1.37 -4.85
N LEU A 430 -6.94 1.59 -5.13
CA LEU A 430 -6.27 1.08 -6.33
C LEU A 430 -5.08 0.17 -6.01
N ASN A 431 -4.38 0.39 -4.91
CA ASN A 431 -3.23 -0.43 -4.53
C ASN A 431 -3.66 -1.61 -3.65
N PHE A 432 -2.89 -2.70 -3.77
CA PHE A 432 -2.91 -3.76 -2.76
C PHE A 432 -1.99 -3.35 -1.62
N GLU A 433 -2.55 -3.21 -0.42
CA GLU A 433 -1.89 -2.67 0.77
C GLU A 433 -1.97 -3.65 1.95
N ILE A 434 -1.10 -3.46 2.93
CA ILE A 434 -1.09 -4.22 4.18
C ILE A 434 -0.59 -3.36 5.34
N SER A 435 -1.16 -3.55 6.53
CA SER A 435 -0.74 -2.84 7.74
C SER A 435 -0.95 -3.71 8.99
N ALA A 436 -0.04 -3.58 9.95
CA ALA A 436 -0.12 -4.20 11.26
C ALA A 436 -0.74 -3.19 12.25
N PHE A 437 -1.83 -3.58 12.89
CA PHE A 437 -2.47 -2.84 13.99
C PHE A 437 -2.07 -3.47 15.31
N CYS A 438 -1.26 -2.77 16.08
CA CYS A 438 -0.70 -3.21 17.36
C CYS A 438 -1.49 -2.60 18.52
N TYR A 439 -2.12 -3.46 19.31
CA TYR A 439 -2.87 -3.17 20.54
C TYR A 439 -1.93 -3.28 21.73
N ASP A 440 -0.97 -2.37 21.82
CA ASP A 440 0.08 -2.43 22.83
C ASP A 440 0.69 -1.06 23.11
N GLU A 441 0.71 -0.67 24.39
CA GLU A 441 1.27 0.61 24.82
C GLU A 441 2.78 0.72 24.60
N THR A 442 3.53 -0.37 24.67
CA THR A 442 4.99 -0.34 24.48
C THR A 442 5.31 0.01 23.05
N VAL A 443 4.62 -0.64 22.10
CA VAL A 443 4.71 -0.33 20.67
C VAL A 443 4.27 1.11 20.39
N ALA A 444 3.12 1.52 20.93
CA ALA A 444 2.61 2.87 20.71
C ALA A 444 3.57 3.94 21.28
N LYS A 445 4.15 3.73 22.48
CA LYS A 445 5.15 4.64 23.06
C LYS A 445 6.44 4.68 22.25
N GLU A 446 6.92 3.56 21.73
CA GLU A 446 8.09 3.52 20.84
C GLU A 446 7.85 4.30 19.54
N MET A 447 6.68 4.12 18.93
CA MET A 447 6.25 4.88 17.75
C MET A 447 6.08 6.38 18.05
N SER A 448 5.51 6.75 19.19
CA SER A 448 5.40 8.15 19.62
C SER A 448 6.78 8.80 19.81
N ARG A 449 7.72 8.11 20.47
CA ARG A 449 9.12 8.59 20.61
C ARG A 449 9.80 8.75 19.26
N THR A 450 9.54 7.82 18.34
CA THR A 450 10.06 7.86 16.97
C THR A 450 9.52 9.09 16.23
N PHE A 451 8.21 9.34 16.32
CA PHE A 451 7.57 10.53 15.75
C PHE A 451 8.15 11.82 16.33
N GLU A 452 8.32 11.91 17.65
CA GLU A 452 8.93 13.06 18.33
C GLU A 452 10.40 13.26 17.94
N GLY A 453 11.15 12.18 17.71
CA GLY A 453 12.51 12.24 17.18
C GLY A 453 12.55 12.84 15.78
N ASP A 454 11.63 12.40 14.89
CA ASP A 454 11.49 12.95 13.56
C ASP A 454 10.98 14.42 13.59
N LEU A 455 10.19 14.79 14.61
CA LEU A 455 9.67 16.14 14.82
C LEU A 455 10.78 17.18 15.01
N ARG A 456 11.87 16.81 15.69
CA ARG A 456 13.06 17.66 15.87
C ARG A 456 13.72 18.04 14.55
N ASN A 457 13.50 17.23 13.52
CA ASN A 457 14.00 17.42 12.17
C ASN A 457 12.88 17.85 11.21
N SER A 458 11.88 18.58 11.72
CA SER A 458 10.72 18.99 10.95
C SER A 458 10.40 20.47 11.18
N LYS A 459 9.77 21.09 10.18
CA LYS A 459 9.24 22.45 10.26
C LYS A 459 7.71 22.43 10.30
N LEU A 460 7.12 23.04 11.33
CA LEU A 460 5.68 23.24 11.40
C LEU A 460 5.24 24.20 10.29
N LEU A 461 4.21 23.81 9.53
CA LEU A 461 3.58 24.66 8.53
C LEU A 461 2.85 25.82 9.23
N THR A 462 3.04 27.04 8.74
CA THR A 462 2.41 28.24 9.33
C THR A 462 1.50 28.98 8.36
N ASP A 463 0.58 29.79 8.90
CA ASP A 463 -0.28 30.67 8.08
C ASP A 463 0.55 31.67 7.27
N GLU A 464 1.67 32.15 7.84
CA GLU A 464 2.61 33.03 7.15
C GLU A 464 3.17 32.35 5.90
N GLU A 465 3.68 31.12 6.03
CA GLU A 465 4.21 30.35 4.90
C GLU A 465 3.16 30.14 3.82
N ILE A 466 1.92 29.77 4.20
CA ILE A 466 0.81 29.57 3.26
C ILE A 466 0.45 30.89 2.55
N SER A 467 0.43 32.00 3.28
CA SER A 467 0.09 33.33 2.72
C SER A 467 1.11 33.77 1.67
N GLN A 468 2.40 33.51 1.92
CA GLN A 468 3.54 33.86 1.05
C GLN A 468 3.66 32.96 -0.19
N GLN A 469 2.91 31.85 -0.29
CA GLN A 469 2.92 31.00 -1.47
C GLN A 469 2.46 31.78 -2.72
N SER A 470 3.26 31.70 -3.79
CA SER A 470 2.97 32.39 -5.05
C SER A 470 1.66 31.91 -5.68
N THR A 471 0.99 32.80 -6.42
CA THR A 471 -0.23 32.46 -7.16
C THR A 471 -0.02 31.27 -8.10
N TRP A 472 1.15 31.16 -8.72
CA TRP A 472 1.49 30.04 -9.58
C TRP A 472 1.58 28.70 -8.83
N LEU A 473 2.15 28.69 -7.62
CA LEU A 473 2.17 27.49 -6.79
C LEU A 473 0.74 27.08 -6.39
N LYS A 474 -0.12 28.05 -6.02
CA LYS A 474 -1.53 27.81 -5.70
C LYS A 474 -2.29 27.24 -6.91
N ILE A 475 -2.03 27.71 -8.12
CA ILE A 475 -2.60 27.14 -9.36
C ILE A 475 -2.16 25.68 -9.52
N LYS A 476 -0.87 25.37 -9.36
CA LYS A 476 -0.37 23.99 -9.46
C LYS A 476 -1.01 23.06 -8.42
N GLN A 477 -1.12 23.50 -7.18
CA GLN A 477 -1.78 22.76 -6.09
C GLN A 477 -3.23 22.44 -6.44
N ASN A 478 -4.01 23.45 -6.85
CA ASN A 478 -5.41 23.28 -7.24
C ASN A 478 -5.58 22.38 -8.45
N PHE A 479 -4.71 22.51 -9.46
CA PHE A 479 -4.72 21.65 -10.63
C PHE A 479 -4.39 20.19 -10.27
N SER A 480 -3.33 19.96 -9.49
CA SER A 480 -2.97 18.61 -9.05
C SER A 480 -4.05 17.93 -8.23
N ARG A 481 -4.82 18.67 -7.42
CA ARG A 481 -5.98 18.14 -6.70
C ARG A 481 -7.06 17.55 -7.63
N LEU A 482 -7.23 18.07 -8.84
CA LEU A 482 -8.17 17.49 -9.80
C LEU A 482 -7.77 16.08 -10.24
N LEU A 483 -6.49 15.74 -10.08
CA LEU A 483 -5.95 14.43 -10.39
C LEU A 483 -6.00 13.47 -9.19
N SER A 484 -6.38 13.92 -7.99
CA SER A 484 -6.39 13.10 -6.75
C SER A 484 -7.03 11.70 -6.91
N PRO A 485 -8.14 11.49 -7.66
CA PRO A 485 -8.73 10.16 -7.80
C PRO A 485 -7.83 9.10 -8.45
N ILE A 486 -6.75 9.51 -9.12
CA ILE A 486 -5.79 8.62 -9.79
C ILE A 486 -4.36 8.71 -9.22
N LEU A 487 -4.10 9.68 -8.33
CA LEU A 487 -2.78 9.94 -7.74
C LEU A 487 -2.51 9.04 -6.53
#